data_AF-Q0VKG0-F1
#
_entry.id   AF-Q0VKG0-F1
#
_cell.length_a   1.000
_cell.length_b   1.000
_cell.length_c   1.000
_cell.angle_alpha   90.00
_cell.angle_beta   90.00
_cell.angle_gamma   90.00
#
_symmetry.space_group_name_H-M   'P 1'
#
loop_
_entity.id
_entity.type
_entity.pdbx_description
1 polymer ?
#
loop_
_entity_poly.entity_id
_entity_poly.type
_entity_poly.pdbx_seq_one_letter_code
_entity_poly.pdbx_strand_id
1 'polypeptide(L)'
;NDTGKSRVNETGLGFNALFQSGYTQGTIGVGVDVIRVLGVKLDSGKGRSGTGLFPTGADGRAQDDYSKGGGAVKFRISDTVLKIGDQYTTAPVFASDDSRLLPELPQGISITRNEIKGLKLEGGHFTSSVAQAQTYRDSLGLTKTDFIGGVYALTPEVSASLFYAKTEDYWKKTYANLNWTHALSNDQSLAVVFNIYSTKSDGAGLQRAEKDGTTKLDNRAYSLQGAYTIQAHTFTLAYQKVSGDGDYGYGVDGGGTVFLANSIARSDFNAEDEKSWQARYDLNMATFGVPGLSFMTRYVSGSGANTGTTSNGKEGKRDIEAFYLFQSGPAKDVSLCVRQATYRSSDQVYSGSGDELGL
;
A
#
# COMPACT_ATOMS: atom_id res chain seq x y z
N ASN A 1 1.12 -7.32 -26.47
CA ASN A 1 -0.10 -6.96 -27.21
C ASN A 1 -1.31 -7.65 -26.60
N ASP A 2 -1.91 -7.03 -25.58
CA ASP A 2 -3.32 -7.28 -25.22
C ASP A 2 -4.10 -6.01 -25.60
N THR A 3 -4.20 -5.82 -26.92
CA THR A 3 -4.77 -4.66 -27.58
C THR A 3 -6.26 -4.93 -27.84
N GLY A 4 -7.18 -4.30 -27.11
CA GLY A 4 -8.60 -4.38 -27.47
C GLY A 4 -9.63 -3.66 -26.61
N LYS A 5 -9.34 -3.33 -25.34
CA LYS A 5 -10.31 -2.64 -24.47
C LYS A 5 -10.09 -1.13 -24.51
N SER A 6 -11.05 -0.39 -25.06
CA SER A 6 -11.06 1.08 -25.03
C SER A 6 -11.31 1.66 -23.65
N ARG A 7 -11.89 0.87 -22.74
CA ARG A 7 -12.17 1.21 -21.35
C ARG A 7 -12.25 -0.05 -20.49
N VAL A 8 -11.66 0.00 -19.30
CA VAL A 8 -11.88 -0.95 -18.22
C VAL A 8 -12.78 -0.27 -17.18
N ASN A 9 -13.85 -0.93 -16.73
CA ASN A 9 -14.84 -0.35 -15.84
C ASN A 9 -15.67 -1.42 -15.13
N GLU A 10 -15.57 -1.45 -13.81
CA GLU A 10 -16.28 -2.38 -12.93
C GLU A 10 -16.86 -1.62 -11.74
N THR A 11 -18.03 -2.04 -11.27
CA THR A 11 -18.69 -1.46 -10.10
C THR A 11 -19.25 -2.58 -9.24
N GLY A 12 -19.10 -2.45 -7.92
CA GLY A 12 -19.40 -3.51 -6.97
C GLY A 12 -19.55 -3.01 -5.55
N LEU A 13 -20.01 -3.91 -4.69
CA LEU A 13 -20.09 -3.73 -3.25
C LEU A 13 -19.08 -4.65 -2.57
N GLY A 14 -18.29 -4.11 -1.65
CA GLY A 14 -17.41 -4.86 -0.77
C GLY A 14 -17.98 -4.91 0.64
N PHE A 15 -18.03 -6.10 1.25
CA PHE A 15 -18.47 -6.31 2.62
C PHE A 15 -17.32 -6.90 3.42
N ASN A 16 -16.87 -6.19 4.46
CA ASN A 16 -15.79 -6.64 5.34
C ASN A 16 -16.34 -6.90 6.75
N ALA A 17 -16.45 -8.18 7.12
CA ALA A 17 -16.82 -8.62 8.46
C ALA A 17 -15.55 -9.00 9.23
N LEU A 18 -15.15 -8.12 10.15
CA LEU A 18 -13.98 -8.29 11.02
C LEU A 18 -14.46 -8.49 12.45
N PHE A 19 -14.21 -9.68 13.00
CA PHE A 19 -14.48 -9.99 14.40
C PHE A 19 -13.17 -10.21 15.14
N GLN A 20 -13.00 -9.53 16.27
CA GLN A 20 -11.85 -9.71 17.15
C GLN A 20 -12.36 -9.91 18.57
N SER A 21 -12.10 -11.08 19.15
CA SER A 21 -12.46 -11.31 20.55
C SER A 21 -11.56 -10.50 21.48
N GLY A 22 -12.01 -10.29 22.72
CA GLY A 22 -11.11 -9.99 23.83
C GLY A 22 -10.18 -11.16 24.15
N TYR A 23 -9.40 -11.03 25.22
CA TYR A 23 -8.56 -12.12 25.74
C TYR A 23 -9.20 -12.75 26.98
N THR A 24 -9.08 -14.06 27.14
CA THR A 24 -9.44 -14.75 28.38
C THR A 24 -8.63 -14.21 29.57
N GLN A 25 -9.20 -14.30 30.78
CA GLN A 25 -8.49 -13.96 32.02
C GLN A 25 -7.42 -15.01 32.35
N GLY A 26 -6.28 -14.56 32.89
CA GLY A 26 -5.15 -15.41 33.27
C GLY A 26 -3.81 -14.80 32.88
N THR A 27 -2.71 -15.47 33.25
CA THR A 27 -1.34 -15.05 32.87
C THR A 27 -1.14 -15.03 31.35
N ILE A 28 -1.75 -15.99 30.65
CA ILE A 28 -1.79 -16.05 29.19
C ILE A 28 -3.24 -15.86 28.77
N GLY A 29 -3.52 -14.72 28.15
CA GLY A 29 -4.83 -14.45 27.56
C GLY A 29 -4.92 -15.07 26.17
N VAL A 30 -6.04 -15.74 25.87
CA VAL A 30 -6.32 -16.35 24.56
C VAL A 30 -7.48 -15.62 23.91
N GLY A 31 -7.39 -15.39 22.60
CA GLY A 31 -8.46 -14.82 21.80
C GLY A 31 -8.49 -15.40 20.39
N VAL A 32 -9.54 -15.07 19.65
CA VAL A 32 -9.75 -15.48 18.27
C VAL A 32 -10.19 -14.27 17.44
N ASP A 33 -9.63 -14.17 16.25
CA ASP A 33 -10.04 -13.23 15.21
C ASP A 33 -10.65 -14.00 14.03
N VAL A 34 -11.66 -13.42 13.40
CA VAL A 34 -12.30 -13.95 12.19
C VAL A 34 -12.38 -12.83 11.16
N ILE A 35 -11.97 -13.15 9.94
CA ILE A 35 -12.04 -12.26 8.78
C ILE A 35 -12.93 -12.92 7.74
N ARG A 36 -13.95 -12.21 7.27
CA ARG A 36 -14.78 -12.62 6.12
C ARG A 36 -14.99 -11.42 5.24
N VAL A 37 -14.64 -11.55 3.97
CA VAL A 37 -14.80 -10.49 2.98
C VAL A 37 -15.55 -11.02 1.77
N LEU A 38 -16.50 -10.24 1.25
CA LEU A 38 -17.36 -10.59 0.12
C LEU A 38 -17.43 -9.41 -0.85
N GLY A 39 -17.18 -9.67 -2.13
CA GLY A 39 -17.39 -8.74 -3.22
C GLY A 39 -18.59 -9.18 -4.05
N VAL A 40 -19.51 -8.25 -4.33
CA VAL A 40 -20.68 -8.48 -5.20
C VAL A 40 -20.65 -7.48 -6.34
N LYS A 41 -20.66 -7.99 -7.58
CA LYS A 41 -20.66 -7.15 -8.78
C LYS A 41 -22.03 -6.56 -9.02
N LEU A 42 -22.04 -5.25 -9.29
CA LEU A 42 -23.21 -4.52 -9.75
C LEU A 42 -23.16 -4.32 -11.27
N ASP A 43 -21.98 -4.00 -11.83
CA ASP A 43 -21.80 -3.80 -13.26
C ASP A 43 -20.37 -4.14 -13.71
N SER A 44 -20.25 -4.99 -14.73
CA SER A 44 -19.05 -5.25 -15.53
C SER A 44 -19.45 -6.10 -16.74
N GLY A 45 -18.52 -6.32 -17.66
CA GLY A 45 -18.71 -7.25 -18.79
C GLY A 45 -17.39 -7.68 -19.38
N LYS A 46 -17.40 -8.66 -20.29
CA LYS A 46 -16.17 -9.22 -20.92
C LYS A 46 -15.23 -8.13 -21.48
N GLY A 47 -15.79 -7.09 -22.09
CA GLY A 47 -15.04 -5.97 -22.67
C GLY A 47 -14.58 -4.91 -21.67
N ARG A 48 -15.02 -4.96 -20.40
CA ARG A 48 -14.78 -3.93 -19.38
C ARG A 48 -14.13 -4.47 -18.10
N SER A 49 -13.98 -5.79 -17.97
CA SER A 49 -13.34 -6.45 -16.83
C SER A 49 -11.85 -6.13 -16.71
N GLY A 50 -11.30 -6.25 -15.50
CA GLY A 50 -9.86 -6.19 -15.25
C GLY A 50 -9.39 -4.94 -14.51
N THR A 51 -10.25 -4.29 -13.71
CA THR A 51 -9.81 -3.19 -12.82
C THR A 51 -9.07 -3.73 -11.59
N GLY A 52 -9.21 -5.02 -11.30
CA GLY A 52 -8.77 -5.64 -10.05
C GLY A 52 -9.83 -5.58 -8.94
N LEU A 53 -11.07 -5.18 -9.23
CA LEU A 53 -12.16 -5.26 -8.26
C LEU A 53 -12.74 -6.68 -8.14
N PHE A 54 -12.65 -7.49 -9.20
CA PHE A 54 -13.19 -8.85 -9.25
C PHE A 54 -12.19 -9.82 -9.91
N PRO A 55 -12.15 -11.10 -9.48
CA PRO A 55 -11.45 -12.12 -10.24
C PRO A 55 -11.95 -12.17 -11.68
N THR A 56 -11.04 -12.26 -12.65
CA THR A 56 -11.39 -12.42 -14.06
C THR A 56 -11.36 -13.90 -14.42
N GLY A 57 -12.49 -14.44 -14.86
CA GLY A 57 -12.63 -15.83 -15.31
C GLY A 57 -11.91 -16.09 -16.64
N ALA A 58 -11.74 -17.37 -16.97
CA ALA A 58 -11.06 -17.81 -18.20
C ALA A 58 -11.75 -17.33 -19.50
N ASP A 59 -13.04 -16.99 -19.44
CA ASP A 59 -13.81 -16.43 -20.56
C ASP A 59 -13.63 -14.91 -20.73
N GLY A 60 -12.83 -14.28 -19.85
CA GLY A 60 -12.55 -12.85 -19.79
C GLY A 60 -13.61 -12.03 -19.05
N ARG A 61 -14.62 -12.63 -18.43
CA ARG A 61 -15.62 -11.92 -17.62
C ARG A 61 -15.16 -11.80 -16.16
N ALA A 62 -15.52 -10.71 -15.51
CA ALA A 62 -15.44 -10.64 -14.06
C ALA A 62 -16.52 -11.51 -13.40
N GLN A 63 -16.15 -12.18 -12.32
CA GLN A 63 -17.07 -12.97 -11.51
C GLN A 63 -18.22 -12.12 -10.96
N ASP A 64 -19.40 -12.72 -10.80
CA ASP A 64 -20.59 -12.07 -10.24
C ASP A 64 -20.43 -11.77 -8.75
N ASP A 65 -19.76 -12.66 -8.03
CA ASP A 65 -19.34 -12.47 -6.66
C ASP A 65 -18.06 -13.25 -6.38
N TYR A 66 -17.39 -12.89 -5.28
CA TYR A 66 -16.29 -13.68 -4.75
C TYR A 66 -16.13 -13.40 -3.26
N SER A 67 -15.66 -14.39 -2.51
CA SER A 67 -15.39 -14.22 -1.09
C SER A 67 -14.12 -14.94 -0.69
N LYS A 68 -13.50 -14.41 0.38
CA LYS A 68 -12.41 -15.07 1.07
C LYS A 68 -12.49 -14.75 2.55
N GLY A 69 -11.81 -15.55 3.34
CA GLY A 69 -11.80 -15.32 4.76
C GLY A 69 -10.96 -16.36 5.47
N GLY A 70 -10.63 -16.01 6.70
CA GLY A 70 -9.74 -16.77 7.52
C GLY A 70 -10.02 -16.56 9.00
N GLY A 71 -9.18 -17.16 9.82
CA GLY A 71 -9.22 -16.98 11.26
C GLY A 71 -7.83 -17.06 11.86
N ALA A 72 -7.67 -16.44 13.01
CA ALA A 72 -6.42 -16.51 13.76
C ALA A 72 -6.67 -16.69 15.24
N VAL A 73 -5.81 -17.47 15.88
CA VAL A 73 -5.74 -17.56 17.34
C VAL A 73 -4.65 -16.61 17.81
N LYS A 74 -4.93 -15.84 18.86
CA LYS A 74 -4.00 -14.88 19.45
C LYS A 74 -3.78 -15.18 20.93
N PHE A 75 -2.53 -15.08 21.35
CA PHE A 75 -2.07 -15.27 22.71
C PHE A 75 -1.43 -13.99 23.19
N ARG A 76 -1.78 -13.52 24.38
CA ARG A 76 -1.19 -12.33 24.99
C ARG A 76 -0.59 -12.64 26.35
N ILE A 77 0.64 -12.21 26.55
CA ILE A 77 1.31 -12.13 27.84
C ILE A 77 1.88 -10.71 27.99
N SER A 78 1.52 -10.01 29.05
CA SER A 78 1.82 -8.56 29.19
C SER A 78 1.37 -7.78 27.94
N ASP A 79 2.22 -6.93 27.38
CA ASP A 79 2.01 -6.16 26.14
C ASP A 79 2.66 -6.84 24.91
N THR A 80 2.82 -8.17 25.00
CA THR A 80 3.31 -9.02 23.92
C THR A 80 2.18 -9.92 23.39
N VAL A 81 1.96 -9.90 22.08
CA VAL A 81 0.92 -10.67 21.39
C VAL A 81 1.56 -11.56 20.33
N LEU A 82 1.29 -12.87 20.40
CA LEU A 82 1.56 -13.84 19.35
C LEU A 82 0.24 -14.14 18.62
N LYS A 83 0.23 -14.08 17.29
CA LYS A 83 -0.96 -14.36 16.47
C LYS A 83 -0.64 -15.38 15.38
N ILE A 84 -1.46 -16.42 15.28
CA ILE A 84 -1.27 -17.55 14.37
C ILE A 84 -2.53 -17.73 13.51
N GLY A 85 -2.38 -17.67 12.19
CA GLY A 85 -3.46 -17.84 11.22
C GLY A 85 -3.55 -16.67 10.24
N ASP A 86 -4.74 -16.44 9.71
CA ASP A 86 -5.01 -15.41 8.71
C ASP A 86 -5.10 -14.03 9.36
N GLN A 87 -4.35 -13.08 8.83
CA GLN A 87 -4.21 -11.75 9.44
C GLN A 87 -3.72 -10.72 8.44
N TYR A 88 -4.24 -9.50 8.52
CA TYR A 88 -3.65 -8.36 7.84
C TYR A 88 -2.32 -7.99 8.49
N THR A 89 -1.41 -7.50 7.66
CA THR A 89 -0.08 -7.03 8.06
C THR A 89 0.13 -5.61 7.56
N THR A 90 0.84 -4.80 8.36
CA THR A 90 1.18 -3.41 8.01
C THR A 90 2.68 -3.15 8.16
N ALA A 91 3.49 -4.20 8.23
CA ALA A 91 4.94 -4.06 8.29
C ALA A 91 5.41 -3.55 6.92
N PRO A 92 6.26 -2.51 6.85
CA PRO A 92 6.66 -1.89 5.58
C PRO A 92 7.46 -2.82 4.65
N VAL A 93 7.85 -4.01 5.13
CA VAL A 93 8.54 -5.05 4.36
C VAL A 93 7.66 -6.28 4.08
N PHE A 94 6.41 -6.27 4.56
CA PHE A 94 5.39 -7.29 4.33
C PHE A 94 4.00 -6.74 4.71
N ALA A 95 3.36 -6.01 3.79
CA ALA A 95 2.10 -5.29 4.05
C ALA A 95 0.98 -5.72 3.09
N SER A 96 -0.20 -5.97 3.67
CA SER A 96 -1.42 -6.33 2.91
C SER A 96 -1.93 -5.13 2.12
N ASP A 97 -2.26 -5.32 0.83
CA ASP A 97 -2.89 -4.29 0.00
C ASP A 97 -4.41 -4.24 0.17
N ASP A 98 -4.98 -3.05 0.37
CA ASP A 98 -6.41 -2.76 0.43
C ASP A 98 -6.88 -1.72 -0.61
N SER A 99 -6.06 -1.42 -1.62
CA SER A 99 -6.32 -0.47 -2.71
C SER A 99 -7.43 -0.86 -3.71
N ARG A 100 -8.09 -2.01 -3.53
CA ARG A 100 -9.19 -2.53 -4.37
C ARG A 100 -10.37 -2.99 -3.51
N LEU A 101 -11.31 -3.72 -4.10
CA LEU A 101 -12.60 -4.03 -3.45
C LEU A 101 -12.44 -4.80 -2.14
N LEU A 102 -11.62 -5.85 -2.14
CA LEU A 102 -11.33 -6.66 -0.96
C LEU A 102 -9.81 -6.67 -0.69
N PRO A 103 -9.39 -6.60 0.58
CA PRO A 103 -7.97 -6.56 0.93
C PRO A 103 -7.27 -7.90 0.72
N GLU A 104 -5.95 -7.91 0.58
CA GLU A 104 -5.14 -9.12 0.62
C GLU A 104 -5.27 -9.85 1.97
N LEU A 105 -5.10 -11.17 1.97
CA LEU A 105 -5.20 -11.98 3.19
C LEU A 105 -3.99 -12.91 3.34
N PRO A 106 -2.92 -12.46 4.03
CA PRO A 106 -1.80 -13.29 4.42
C PRO A 106 -2.14 -14.31 5.51
N GLN A 107 -1.44 -15.43 5.49
CA GLN A 107 -1.50 -16.47 6.52
C GLN A 107 -0.11 -16.77 7.09
N GLY A 108 0.00 -16.74 8.41
CA GLY A 108 1.29 -16.93 9.08
C GLY A 108 1.24 -16.76 10.58
N ILE A 109 2.42 -16.54 11.15
CA ILE A 109 2.65 -16.26 12.55
C ILE A 109 3.20 -14.83 12.64
N SER A 110 2.68 -14.03 13.56
CA SER A 110 3.27 -12.74 13.91
C SER A 110 3.43 -12.62 15.42
N ILE A 111 4.43 -11.84 15.83
CA ILE A 111 4.64 -11.42 17.19
C ILE A 111 4.78 -9.91 17.23
N THR A 112 4.04 -9.26 18.12
CA THR A 112 4.16 -7.82 18.40
C THR A 112 4.45 -7.63 19.89
N ARG A 113 5.40 -6.76 20.20
CA ARG A 113 5.84 -6.47 21.56
C ARG A 113 5.87 -4.96 21.81
N ASN A 114 5.17 -4.52 22.85
CA ASN A 114 5.11 -3.11 23.26
C ASN A 114 5.56 -2.88 24.74
N GLU A 115 6.46 -3.71 25.25
CA GLU A 115 6.92 -3.64 26.66
C GLU A 115 7.76 -2.39 26.98
N ILE A 116 8.41 -1.80 25.98
CA ILE A 116 9.30 -0.65 26.16
C ILE A 116 8.56 0.59 25.68
N LYS A 117 8.46 1.60 26.55
CA LYS A 117 7.76 2.85 26.23
C LYS A 117 8.28 3.47 24.93
N GLY A 118 7.38 3.72 24.00
CA GLY A 118 7.67 4.32 22.69
C GLY A 118 8.24 3.34 21.66
N LEU A 119 8.54 2.08 22.03
CA LEU A 119 9.09 1.06 21.13
C LEU A 119 8.08 -0.05 20.86
N LYS A 120 7.66 -0.16 19.60
CA LYS A 120 6.96 -1.34 19.07
C LYS A 120 7.97 -2.21 18.34
N LEU A 121 8.11 -3.46 18.75
CA LEU A 121 8.84 -4.48 17.98
C LEU A 121 7.85 -5.44 17.33
N GLU A 122 8.12 -5.83 16.10
CA GLU A 122 7.27 -6.75 15.33
C GLU A 122 8.16 -7.75 14.58
N GLY A 123 7.70 -8.99 14.50
CA GLY A 123 8.30 -9.99 13.64
C GLY A 123 7.25 -10.95 13.11
N GLY A 124 7.53 -11.61 11.99
CA GLY A 124 6.56 -12.48 11.36
C GLY A 124 7.19 -13.55 10.49
N HIS A 125 6.43 -14.62 10.30
CA HIS A 125 6.71 -15.75 9.43
C HIS A 125 5.43 -16.09 8.66
N PHE A 126 5.40 -15.80 7.36
CA PHE A 126 4.23 -15.96 6.50
C PHE A 126 4.53 -16.91 5.36
N THR A 127 3.53 -17.70 4.94
CA THR A 127 3.72 -18.81 3.97
C THR A 127 2.71 -18.80 2.83
N SER A 128 1.69 -17.95 2.90
CA SER A 128 0.76 -17.75 1.79
C SER A 128 0.05 -16.41 1.92
N SER A 129 -0.40 -15.87 0.78
CA SER A 129 -1.31 -14.72 0.76
C SER A 129 -2.32 -14.82 -0.37
N VAL A 130 -3.57 -14.45 -0.10
CA VAL A 130 -4.64 -14.37 -1.11
C VAL A 130 -4.77 -12.92 -1.60
N ALA A 131 -4.44 -12.69 -2.86
CA ALA A 131 -4.49 -11.40 -3.55
C ALA A 131 -5.90 -10.79 -3.55
N GLN A 132 -5.99 -9.47 -3.75
CA GLN A 132 -7.25 -8.70 -3.64
C GLN A 132 -8.41 -9.27 -4.48
N ALA A 133 -8.13 -9.67 -5.72
CA ALA A 133 -9.12 -10.20 -6.68
C ALA A 133 -8.94 -11.71 -6.93
N GLN A 134 -8.68 -12.49 -5.88
CA GLN A 134 -8.51 -13.96 -5.95
C GLN A 134 -9.15 -14.65 -4.75
N THR A 135 -9.36 -15.97 -4.86
CA THR A 135 -9.98 -16.80 -3.80
C THR A 135 -9.16 -18.03 -3.40
N TYR A 136 -8.13 -18.39 -4.17
CA TYR A 136 -7.31 -19.57 -3.88
C TYR A 136 -6.09 -19.22 -3.01
N ARG A 137 -5.62 -20.22 -2.27
CA ARG A 137 -4.48 -20.09 -1.35
C ARG A 137 -3.21 -19.74 -2.12
N ASP A 138 -2.46 -18.78 -1.58
CA ASP A 138 -1.17 -18.31 -2.11
C ASP A 138 -1.21 -17.82 -3.56
N SER A 139 -2.20 -17.01 -3.91
CA SER A 139 -2.32 -16.47 -5.26
C SER A 139 -1.25 -15.44 -5.63
N LEU A 140 -0.43 -15.02 -4.67
CA LEU A 140 0.74 -14.16 -4.89
C LEU A 140 2.04 -14.95 -5.09
N GLY A 141 2.08 -16.26 -4.78
CA GLY A 141 3.29 -17.07 -4.90
C GLY A 141 4.35 -16.76 -3.85
N LEU A 142 3.95 -16.41 -2.62
CA LEU A 142 4.82 -15.95 -1.54
C LEU A 142 5.91 -16.95 -1.18
N THR A 143 5.62 -18.26 -1.25
CA THR A 143 6.46 -19.36 -0.72
C THR A 143 6.71 -19.23 0.78
N LYS A 144 7.50 -18.24 1.19
CA LYS A 144 7.81 -17.91 2.58
C LYS A 144 8.40 -16.50 2.70
N THR A 145 7.96 -15.73 3.70
CA THR A 145 8.65 -14.51 4.17
C THR A 145 8.84 -14.52 5.68
N ASP A 146 10.08 -14.28 6.10
CA ASP A 146 10.42 -13.95 7.49
C ASP A 146 10.74 -12.45 7.58
N PHE A 147 10.21 -11.75 8.59
CA PHE A 147 10.58 -10.36 8.85
C PHE A 147 10.75 -10.06 10.34
N ILE A 148 11.52 -9.00 10.62
CA ILE A 148 11.68 -8.41 11.94
C ILE A 148 11.89 -6.90 11.81
N GLY A 149 11.38 -6.14 12.75
CA GLY A 149 11.65 -4.72 12.82
C GLY A 149 10.93 -4.05 13.97
N GLY A 150 10.88 -2.73 13.90
CA GLY A 150 10.19 -1.95 14.90
C GLY A 150 10.10 -0.47 14.56
N VAL A 151 9.28 0.20 15.36
CA VAL A 151 9.05 1.64 15.32
C VAL A 151 9.36 2.19 16.69
N TYR A 152 10.16 3.25 16.75
CA TYR A 152 10.54 3.91 17.98
C TYR A 152 10.22 5.40 17.94
N ALA A 153 9.42 5.87 18.92
CA ALA A 153 9.23 7.28 19.19
C ALA A 153 10.46 7.82 19.96
N LEU A 154 11.41 8.38 19.21
CA LEU A 154 12.65 8.97 19.74
C LEU A 154 12.34 10.20 20.61
N THR A 155 11.38 11.02 20.18
CA THR A 155 10.82 12.17 20.90
C THR A 155 9.32 12.26 20.58
N PRO A 156 8.55 13.18 21.21
CA PRO A 156 7.16 13.43 20.79
C PRO A 156 7.01 13.87 19.33
N GLU A 157 8.06 14.43 18.74
CA GLU A 157 8.08 14.97 17.38
C GLU A 157 8.76 14.05 16.37
N VAL A 158 9.62 13.12 16.83
CA VAL A 158 10.47 12.28 15.98
C VAL A 158 10.18 10.81 16.22
N SER A 159 9.86 10.09 15.15
CA SER A 159 9.78 8.63 15.15
C SER A 159 10.67 8.04 14.08
N ALA A 160 11.27 6.89 14.35
CA ALA A 160 12.06 6.14 13.38
C ALA A 160 11.57 4.70 13.27
N SER A 161 11.69 4.13 12.08
CA SER A 161 11.36 2.72 11.83
C SER A 161 12.55 2.02 11.17
N LEU A 162 12.78 0.76 11.53
CA LEU A 162 13.77 -0.10 10.87
C LEU A 162 13.22 -1.53 10.78
N PHE A 163 13.20 -2.06 9.56
CA PHE A 163 12.68 -3.39 9.27
C PHE A 163 13.61 -4.13 8.31
N TYR A 164 13.66 -5.45 8.46
CA TYR A 164 14.34 -6.37 7.56
C TYR A 164 13.41 -7.54 7.26
N ALA A 165 13.34 -7.94 6.00
CA ALA A 165 12.65 -9.14 5.56
C ALA A 165 13.52 -9.97 4.63
N LYS A 166 13.27 -11.29 4.65
CA LYS A 166 13.75 -12.25 3.66
C LYS A 166 12.53 -12.96 3.07
N THR A 167 12.28 -12.74 1.80
CA THR A 167 11.29 -13.46 1.00
C THR A 167 12.02 -14.51 0.18
N GLU A 168 11.76 -15.78 0.48
CA GLU A 168 12.45 -16.93 -0.10
C GLU A 168 12.41 -16.90 -1.62
N ASP A 169 13.56 -17.11 -2.28
CA ASP A 169 13.73 -17.07 -3.73
C ASP A 169 13.44 -15.73 -4.44
N TYR A 170 13.05 -14.68 -3.73
CA TYR A 170 12.82 -13.35 -4.29
C TYR A 170 13.90 -12.36 -3.86
N TRP A 171 13.89 -11.93 -2.59
CA TRP A 171 14.77 -10.87 -2.10
C TRP A 171 14.97 -10.84 -0.59
N LYS A 172 16.04 -10.17 -0.19
CA LYS A 172 16.22 -9.53 1.11
C LYS A 172 15.88 -8.05 0.97
N LYS A 173 15.08 -7.54 1.90
CA LYS A 173 14.61 -6.16 1.89
C LYS A 173 14.89 -5.50 3.24
N THR A 174 15.58 -4.37 3.24
CA THR A 174 15.75 -3.52 4.41
C THR A 174 14.99 -2.22 4.19
N TYR A 175 14.17 -1.84 5.16
CA TYR A 175 13.45 -0.56 5.16
C TYR A 175 13.87 0.28 6.36
N ALA A 176 14.11 1.56 6.14
CA ALA A 176 14.27 2.53 7.20
C ALA A 176 13.42 3.77 6.93
N ASN A 177 12.91 4.37 8.00
CA ASN A 177 12.11 5.59 7.93
C ASN A 177 12.41 6.53 9.10
N LEU A 178 12.27 7.82 8.82
CA LEU A 178 12.31 8.88 9.81
C LEU A 178 11.14 9.83 9.55
N ASN A 179 10.31 10.04 10.57
CA ASN A 179 9.26 11.06 10.56
C ASN A 179 9.61 12.12 11.60
N TRP A 180 9.51 13.38 11.21
CA TRP A 180 9.60 14.53 12.10
C TRP A 180 8.37 15.42 11.88
N THR A 181 7.72 15.85 12.95
CA THR A 181 6.60 16.80 12.88
C THR A 181 6.72 17.80 14.01
N HIS A 182 6.70 19.09 13.66
CA HIS A 182 6.90 20.19 14.58
C HIS A 182 5.82 21.25 14.39
N ALA A 183 5.19 21.66 15.49
CA ALA A 183 4.25 22.78 15.50
C ALA A 183 5.03 24.09 15.56
N LEU A 184 4.88 24.93 14.54
CA LEU A 184 5.51 26.26 14.47
C LEU A 184 4.69 27.30 15.25
N SER A 185 3.38 27.11 15.31
CA SER A 185 2.40 27.90 16.06
C SER A 185 1.14 27.05 16.31
N ASN A 186 0.09 27.66 16.88
CA ASN A 186 -1.20 26.99 17.07
C ASN A 186 -1.91 26.62 15.75
N ASP A 187 -1.54 27.27 14.66
CA ASP A 187 -2.18 27.12 13.34
C ASP A 187 -1.19 26.72 12.23
N GLN A 188 0.08 26.46 12.57
CA GLN A 188 1.11 26.08 11.60
C GLN A 188 1.93 24.89 12.08
N SER A 189 2.25 24.00 11.15
CA SER A 189 3.15 22.87 11.40
C SER A 189 3.99 22.52 10.18
N LEU A 190 5.15 21.96 10.42
CA LEU A 190 6.00 21.36 9.40
C LEU A 190 6.19 19.87 9.71
N ALA A 191 5.96 19.03 8.70
CA ALA A 191 6.26 17.61 8.76
C ALA A 191 7.29 17.25 7.68
N VAL A 192 8.24 16.38 8.03
CA VAL A 192 9.24 15.82 7.11
C VAL A 192 9.26 14.31 7.29
N VAL A 193 9.17 13.60 6.17
CA VAL A 193 9.15 12.14 6.12
C VAL A 193 10.22 11.66 5.14
N PHE A 194 11.13 10.81 5.62
CA PHE A 194 12.12 10.13 4.80
C PHE A 194 11.86 8.62 4.84
N ASN A 195 11.88 7.99 3.67
CA ASN A 195 11.79 6.54 3.50
C ASN A 195 12.94 6.06 2.64
N ILE A 196 13.50 4.90 2.96
CA ILE A 196 14.46 4.20 2.11
C ILE A 196 14.23 2.69 2.18
N TYR A 197 14.30 2.06 1.02
CA TYR A 197 14.38 0.63 0.84
C TYR A 197 15.72 0.27 0.21
N SER A 198 16.28 -0.86 0.62
CA SER A 198 17.31 -1.59 -0.10
C SER A 198 16.77 -2.98 -0.40
N THR A 199 16.69 -3.33 -1.68
CA THR A 199 16.15 -4.60 -2.15
C THR A 199 17.23 -5.34 -2.93
N LYS A 200 17.56 -6.55 -2.49
CA LYS A 200 18.59 -7.39 -3.11
C LYS A 200 18.07 -8.79 -3.33
N SER A 201 18.19 -9.32 -4.55
CA SER A 201 17.76 -10.69 -4.85
C SER A 201 18.39 -11.72 -3.93
N ASP A 202 17.62 -12.72 -3.55
CA ASP A 202 18.05 -13.86 -2.73
C ASP A 202 17.58 -15.18 -3.37
N GLY A 203 18.27 -16.29 -3.07
CA GLY A 203 17.96 -17.59 -3.65
C GLY A 203 17.97 -17.58 -5.19
N ALA A 204 16.93 -18.17 -5.79
CA ALA A 204 16.73 -18.16 -7.25
C ALA A 204 16.66 -16.73 -7.83
N GLY A 205 16.14 -15.77 -7.06
CA GLY A 205 15.83 -14.41 -7.51
C GLY A 205 14.80 -14.43 -8.63
N LEU A 206 13.59 -14.88 -8.33
CA LEU A 206 12.52 -15.12 -9.30
C LEU A 206 12.05 -13.83 -9.99
N GLN A 207 12.20 -12.67 -9.34
CA GLN A 207 12.07 -11.37 -9.99
C GLN A 207 13.43 -10.88 -10.48
N ARG A 208 13.45 -10.40 -11.72
CA ARG A 208 14.60 -9.78 -12.39
C ARG A 208 14.27 -8.34 -12.74
N ALA A 209 15.30 -7.53 -12.96
CA ALA A 209 15.15 -6.17 -13.42
C ALA A 209 14.33 -6.12 -14.72
N GLU A 210 13.32 -5.26 -14.77
CA GLU A 210 12.42 -5.17 -15.93
C GLU A 210 13.15 -4.81 -17.23
N LYS A 211 14.24 -4.04 -17.16
CA LYS A 211 15.04 -3.61 -18.32
C LYS A 211 15.51 -4.73 -19.25
N ASP A 212 15.79 -5.90 -18.70
CA ASP A 212 16.37 -7.02 -19.45
C ASP A 212 15.78 -8.38 -19.08
N GLY A 213 14.98 -8.48 -18.02
CA GLY A 213 14.37 -9.72 -17.56
C GLY A 213 15.36 -10.79 -17.05
N THR A 214 16.63 -10.43 -16.83
CA THR A 214 17.71 -11.38 -16.48
C THR A 214 18.57 -10.92 -15.30
N THR A 215 18.75 -9.62 -15.11
CA THR A 215 19.60 -9.03 -14.07
C THR A 215 18.95 -9.20 -12.69
N LYS A 216 19.74 -9.64 -11.71
CA LYS A 216 19.30 -9.73 -10.30
C LYS A 216 19.06 -8.33 -9.75
N LEU A 217 18.04 -8.17 -8.91
CA LEU A 217 17.76 -6.91 -8.23
C LEU A 217 18.88 -6.61 -7.22
N ASP A 218 19.44 -5.40 -7.29
CA ASP A 218 20.30 -4.79 -6.27
C ASP A 218 20.09 -3.28 -6.32
N ASN A 219 19.00 -2.82 -5.74
CA ASN A 219 18.58 -1.42 -5.82
C ASN A 219 18.33 -0.78 -4.46
N ARG A 220 18.27 0.55 -4.51
CA ARG A 220 17.83 1.43 -3.43
C ARG A 220 16.77 2.37 -3.98
N ALA A 221 15.63 2.38 -3.32
CA ALA A 221 14.54 3.32 -3.57
C ALA A 221 14.34 4.19 -2.33
N TYR A 222 14.36 5.50 -2.49
CA TYR A 222 14.14 6.42 -1.39
C TYR A 222 13.21 7.55 -1.76
N SER A 223 12.57 8.14 -0.76
CA SER A 223 11.74 9.32 -0.91
C SER A 223 11.91 10.27 0.27
N LEU A 224 11.88 11.57 0.00
CA LEU A 224 11.82 12.64 0.99
C LEU A 224 10.59 13.51 0.70
N GLN A 225 9.77 13.72 1.71
CA GLN A 225 8.56 14.54 1.65
C GLN A 225 8.60 15.61 2.74
N GLY A 226 8.22 16.83 2.39
CA GLY A 226 7.98 17.92 3.32
C GLY A 226 6.55 18.45 3.15
N ALA A 227 5.84 18.61 4.26
CA ALA A 227 4.47 19.14 4.30
C ALA A 227 4.39 20.33 5.25
N TYR A 228 4.02 21.49 4.74
CA TYR A 228 3.77 22.69 5.52
C TYR A 228 2.26 22.94 5.60
N THR A 229 1.73 22.95 6.82
CA THR A 229 0.33 23.24 7.09
C THR A 229 0.20 24.63 7.68
N ILE A 230 -0.75 25.41 7.16
CA ILE A 230 -1.20 26.69 7.70
C ILE A 230 -2.74 26.71 7.69
N GLN A 231 -3.33 26.71 8.88
CA GLN A 231 -4.77 26.65 9.09
C GLN A 231 -5.42 25.49 8.32
N ALA A 232 -6.18 25.82 7.27
CA ALA A 232 -6.92 24.87 6.45
C ALA A 232 -6.08 24.22 5.34
N HIS A 233 -4.90 24.76 5.08
CA HIS A 233 -4.12 24.50 3.88
C HIS A 233 -2.89 23.67 4.21
N THR A 234 -2.62 22.63 3.42
CA THR A 234 -1.35 21.90 3.48
C THR A 234 -0.70 21.90 2.11
N PHE A 235 0.55 22.33 2.04
CA PHE A 235 1.39 22.30 0.85
C PHE A 235 2.45 21.24 1.02
N THR A 236 2.56 20.33 0.06
CA THR A 236 3.48 19.20 0.15
C THR A 236 4.34 19.11 -1.09
N LEU A 237 5.65 18.97 -0.88
CA LEU A 237 6.62 18.64 -1.90
C LEU A 237 7.27 17.31 -1.56
N ALA A 238 7.45 16.44 -2.56
CA ALA A 238 8.19 15.21 -2.38
C ALA A 238 9.14 14.95 -3.55
N TYR A 239 10.24 14.29 -3.25
CA TYR A 239 11.19 13.77 -4.22
C TYR A 239 11.41 12.29 -3.95
N GLN A 240 11.50 11.49 -5.00
CA GLN A 240 11.76 10.07 -4.94
C GLN A 240 12.75 9.67 -6.03
N LYS A 241 13.58 8.68 -5.72
CA LYS A 241 14.55 8.15 -6.67
C LYS A 241 14.78 6.67 -6.43
N VAL A 242 14.88 5.92 -7.52
CA VAL A 242 15.41 4.55 -7.56
C VAL A 242 16.80 4.57 -8.18
N SER A 243 17.68 3.71 -7.70
CA SER A 243 19.05 3.59 -8.18
C SER A 243 19.59 2.19 -7.93
N GLY A 244 20.56 1.77 -8.75
CA GLY A 244 21.10 0.41 -8.72
C GLY A 244 20.46 -0.45 -9.80
N ASP A 245 20.61 -1.76 -9.67
CA ASP A 245 20.12 -2.71 -10.66
C ASP A 245 18.66 -3.10 -10.37
N GLY A 246 17.78 -2.79 -11.32
CA GLY A 246 16.35 -3.07 -11.28
C GLY A 246 15.50 -2.04 -10.55
N ASP A 247 14.21 -2.15 -10.82
CA ASP A 247 13.12 -1.47 -10.14
C ASP A 247 12.99 -1.89 -8.67
N TYR A 248 12.26 -1.11 -7.86
CA TYR A 248 11.90 -1.54 -6.51
C TYR A 248 10.88 -2.70 -6.58
N GLY A 249 11.37 -3.93 -6.43
CA GLY A 249 10.53 -5.13 -6.43
C GLY A 249 9.69 -5.29 -5.16
N TYR A 250 8.39 -5.49 -5.34
CA TYR A 250 7.41 -5.84 -4.32
C TYR A 250 6.22 -6.58 -4.95
N GLY A 251 5.32 -7.11 -4.13
CA GLY A 251 4.05 -7.70 -4.57
C GLY A 251 3.85 -9.10 -4.02
N VAL A 252 4.84 -10.00 -4.17
CA VAL A 252 4.77 -11.33 -3.52
C VAL A 252 4.79 -11.21 -1.99
N ASP A 253 5.46 -10.19 -1.46
CA ASP A 253 5.47 -9.79 -0.05
C ASP A 253 4.26 -8.92 0.35
N GLY A 254 3.23 -8.87 -0.50
CA GLY A 254 2.01 -8.06 -0.32
C GLY A 254 2.10 -6.73 -1.07
N GLY A 255 1.02 -6.37 -1.79
CA GLY A 255 0.96 -5.17 -2.62
C GLY A 255 1.01 -3.86 -1.83
N GLY A 256 0.80 -3.89 -0.51
CA GLY A 256 0.95 -2.73 0.36
C GLY A 256 2.40 -2.40 0.72
N THR A 257 3.36 -3.21 0.27
CA THR A 257 4.80 -3.09 0.62
C THR A 257 5.50 -2.00 -0.21
N VAL A 258 4.94 -0.79 -0.23
CA VAL A 258 5.51 0.38 -0.90
C VAL A 258 5.18 1.65 -0.12
N PHE A 259 6.15 2.17 0.63
CA PHE A 259 5.97 3.34 1.51
C PHE A 259 6.64 4.61 0.95
N LEU A 260 6.98 4.60 -0.34
CA LEU A 260 7.65 5.74 -0.97
C LEU A 260 6.65 6.88 -1.21
N ALA A 261 7.07 8.13 -1.03
CA ALA A 261 6.16 9.28 -1.02
C ALA A 261 5.42 9.54 -2.35
N ASN A 262 6.00 9.13 -3.48
CA ASN A 262 5.38 9.25 -4.80
C ASN A 262 4.70 7.95 -5.25
N SER A 263 4.63 6.92 -4.40
CA SER A 263 3.78 5.75 -4.67
C SER A 263 2.31 6.14 -4.56
N ILE A 264 1.62 6.07 -5.69
CA ILE A 264 0.24 6.52 -5.83
C ILE A 264 -0.53 5.55 -6.70
N ALA A 265 -1.87 5.58 -6.64
CA ALA A 265 -2.69 4.70 -7.46
C ALA A 265 -2.19 4.68 -8.92
N ARG A 266 -2.15 3.53 -9.58
CA ARG A 266 -1.75 3.38 -10.99
C ARG A 266 -0.26 3.59 -11.35
N SER A 267 0.55 4.32 -10.57
CA SER A 267 2.01 4.32 -10.74
C SER A 267 2.74 4.60 -9.43
N ASP A 268 3.76 3.79 -9.16
CA ASP A 268 4.60 3.92 -7.99
C ASP A 268 5.85 4.77 -8.21
N PHE A 269 6.15 5.15 -9.47
CA PHE A 269 7.36 5.87 -9.88
C PHE A 269 8.64 5.19 -9.36
N ASN A 270 8.69 3.86 -9.46
CA ASN A 270 9.69 3.01 -8.83
C ASN A 270 10.55 2.22 -9.84
N ALA A 271 10.60 2.69 -11.10
CA ALA A 271 11.34 2.01 -12.15
C ALA A 271 12.85 2.20 -11.95
N GLU A 272 13.67 1.34 -12.56
CA GLU A 272 15.12 1.49 -12.49
C GLU A 272 15.54 2.89 -12.96
N ASP A 273 16.45 3.53 -12.21
CA ASP A 273 16.98 4.88 -12.41
C ASP A 273 15.95 6.04 -12.40
N GLU A 274 14.67 5.76 -12.16
CA GLU A 274 13.62 6.76 -12.17
C GLU A 274 13.79 7.78 -11.04
N LYS A 275 13.61 9.06 -11.40
CA LYS A 275 13.55 10.20 -10.48
C LYS A 275 12.19 10.84 -10.63
N SER A 276 11.48 11.02 -9.52
CA SER A 276 10.18 11.66 -9.53
C SER A 276 10.07 12.77 -8.49
N TRP A 277 9.29 13.79 -8.82
CA TRP A 277 8.91 14.85 -7.89
C TRP A 277 7.40 15.01 -7.86
N GLN A 278 6.88 15.45 -6.72
CA GLN A 278 5.47 15.68 -6.47
C GLN A 278 5.26 17.07 -5.88
N ALA A 279 4.23 17.75 -6.37
CA ALA A 279 3.62 18.90 -5.72
C ALA A 279 2.17 18.56 -5.39
N ARG A 280 1.78 18.73 -4.13
CA ARG A 280 0.47 18.40 -3.60
C ARG A 280 -0.08 19.54 -2.75
N TYR A 281 -1.39 19.73 -2.83
CA TYR A 281 -2.15 20.67 -2.03
C TYR A 281 -3.37 19.99 -1.45
N ASP A 282 -3.59 20.16 -0.15
CA ASP A 282 -4.76 19.69 0.57
C ASP A 282 -5.49 20.87 1.22
N LEU A 283 -6.82 20.79 1.24
CA LEU A 283 -7.71 21.79 1.84
C LEU A 283 -8.70 21.10 2.78
N ASN A 284 -8.66 21.45 4.06
CA ASN A 284 -9.63 21.02 5.07
C ASN A 284 -10.76 22.04 5.16
N MET A 285 -12.00 21.64 4.86
CA MET A 285 -13.14 22.55 4.82
C MET A 285 -13.78 22.84 6.19
N ALA A 286 -13.26 22.24 7.27
CA ALA A 286 -13.78 22.47 8.62
C ALA A 286 -13.71 23.94 9.04
N THR A 287 -12.62 24.65 8.71
CA THR A 287 -12.45 26.09 8.99
C THR A 287 -13.41 26.97 8.18
N PHE A 288 -13.98 26.43 7.10
CA PHE A 288 -14.98 27.08 6.25
C PHE A 288 -16.42 26.65 6.57
N GLY A 289 -16.62 25.94 7.70
CA GLY A 289 -17.95 25.55 8.18
C GLY A 289 -18.49 24.25 7.60
N VAL A 290 -17.68 23.47 6.88
CA VAL A 290 -18.09 22.16 6.33
C VAL A 290 -17.19 21.05 6.89
N PRO A 291 -17.33 20.72 8.19
CA PRO A 291 -16.51 19.67 8.80
C PRO A 291 -16.76 18.31 8.12
N GLY A 292 -15.68 17.56 7.93
CA GLY A 292 -15.70 16.28 7.22
C GLY A 292 -15.42 16.38 5.72
N LEU A 293 -15.55 17.56 5.10
CA LEU A 293 -15.18 17.78 3.69
C LEU A 293 -13.70 18.14 3.56
N SER A 294 -13.01 17.51 2.62
CA SER A 294 -11.66 17.87 2.22
C SER A 294 -11.45 17.75 0.71
N PHE A 295 -10.50 18.51 0.20
CA PHE A 295 -10.05 18.46 -1.19
C PHE A 295 -8.56 18.17 -1.24
N MET A 296 -8.13 17.41 -2.24
CA MET A 296 -6.72 17.19 -2.54
C MET A 296 -6.49 17.31 -4.04
N THR A 297 -5.38 17.94 -4.42
CA THR A 297 -4.86 17.87 -5.78
C THR A 297 -3.36 17.67 -5.74
N ARG A 298 -2.84 16.91 -6.68
CA ARG A 298 -1.40 16.73 -6.85
C ARG A 298 -1.01 16.54 -8.29
N TYR A 299 0.25 16.85 -8.55
CA TYR A 299 0.94 16.50 -9.77
C TYR A 299 2.26 15.80 -9.43
N VAL A 300 2.51 14.67 -10.08
CA VAL A 300 3.74 13.90 -9.97
C VAL A 300 4.36 13.78 -11.36
N SER A 301 5.67 13.95 -11.47
CA SER A 301 6.40 13.74 -12.72
C SER A 301 7.64 12.90 -12.46
N GLY A 302 7.75 11.81 -13.23
CA GLY A 302 8.86 10.87 -13.27
C GLY A 302 9.68 11.03 -14.55
N SER A 303 10.99 10.77 -14.45
CA SER A 303 11.90 10.80 -15.60
C SER A 303 13.11 9.90 -15.37
N GLY A 304 13.68 9.40 -16.47
CA GLY A 304 14.86 8.53 -16.45
C GLY A 304 14.54 7.07 -16.15
N ALA A 305 13.28 6.66 -16.28
CA ALA A 305 12.87 5.28 -16.04
C ALA A 305 13.48 4.33 -17.08
N ASN A 306 14.07 3.24 -16.61
CA ASN A 306 14.63 2.17 -17.43
C ASN A 306 13.81 0.88 -17.25
N THR A 307 13.28 0.37 -18.35
CA THR A 307 12.31 -0.74 -18.43
C THR A 307 12.60 -1.57 -19.68
N GLY A 308 11.90 -2.67 -19.89
CA GLY A 308 12.10 -3.51 -21.08
C GLY A 308 11.78 -2.81 -22.41
N THR A 309 11.06 -1.67 -22.37
CA THR A 309 10.63 -0.93 -23.56
C THR A 309 11.35 0.40 -23.76
N THR A 310 11.94 0.99 -22.71
CA THR A 310 12.59 2.30 -22.78
C THR A 310 13.71 2.43 -21.75
N SER A 311 14.77 3.16 -22.10
CA SER A 311 15.91 3.45 -21.23
C SER A 311 15.95 4.90 -20.71
N ASN A 312 14.92 5.69 -21.01
CA ASN A 312 14.79 7.07 -20.54
C ASN A 312 13.31 7.49 -20.51
N GLY A 313 12.47 6.63 -19.96
CA GLY A 313 11.04 6.83 -19.85
C GLY A 313 10.67 8.04 -18.99
N LYS A 314 9.52 8.62 -19.30
CA LYS A 314 8.92 9.72 -18.57
C LYS A 314 7.46 9.42 -18.30
N GLU A 315 7.01 9.79 -17.12
CA GLU A 315 5.61 9.70 -16.77
C GLU A 315 5.17 10.93 -15.97
N GLY A 316 3.88 11.22 -16.05
CA GLY A 316 3.25 12.34 -15.39
C GLY A 316 1.85 11.95 -14.96
N LYS A 317 1.49 12.33 -13.74
CA LYS A 317 0.19 12.02 -13.18
C LYS A 317 -0.39 13.21 -12.44
N ARG A 318 -1.65 13.53 -12.72
CA ARG A 318 -2.43 14.53 -11.99
C ARG A 318 -3.60 13.83 -11.30
N ASP A 319 -3.78 14.08 -10.02
CA ASP A 319 -4.93 13.62 -9.24
C ASP A 319 -5.73 14.78 -8.68
N ILE A 320 -7.05 14.62 -8.64
CA ILE A 320 -7.99 15.50 -7.96
C ILE A 320 -8.93 14.62 -7.14
N GLU A 321 -9.10 14.95 -5.86
CA GLU A 321 -9.93 14.20 -4.94
C GLU A 321 -10.83 15.14 -4.13
N ALA A 322 -12.06 14.70 -3.90
CA ALA A 322 -12.95 15.26 -2.90
C ALA A 322 -13.39 14.12 -1.97
N PHE A 323 -13.22 14.32 -0.66
CA PHE A 323 -13.60 13.36 0.36
C PHE A 323 -14.58 14.00 1.34
N TYR A 324 -15.64 13.28 1.70
CA TYR A 324 -16.60 13.71 2.71
C TYR A 324 -16.86 12.60 3.72
N LEU A 325 -16.63 12.88 5.00
CA LEU A 325 -17.03 12.03 6.13
C LEU A 325 -18.21 12.66 6.86
N PHE A 326 -19.34 11.95 6.90
CA PHE A 326 -20.51 12.38 7.65
C PHE A 326 -20.22 12.35 9.15
N GLN A 327 -20.25 13.52 9.79
CA GLN A 327 -19.81 13.69 11.19
C GLN A 327 -20.86 13.27 12.23
N SER A 328 -22.15 13.25 11.87
CA SER A 328 -23.26 13.01 12.79
C SER A 328 -24.53 12.52 12.09
N GLY A 329 -25.56 12.16 12.86
CA GLY A 329 -26.85 11.69 12.35
C GLY A 329 -26.83 10.22 11.91
N PRO A 330 -27.90 9.76 11.20
CA PRO A 330 -28.03 8.35 10.80
C PRO A 330 -26.96 7.86 9.83
N ALA A 331 -26.34 8.78 9.08
CA ALA A 331 -25.25 8.48 8.15
C ALA A 331 -23.87 8.71 8.76
N LYS A 332 -23.76 8.92 10.08
CA LYS A 332 -22.47 9.10 10.75
C LYS A 332 -21.52 7.94 10.37
N ASP A 333 -20.26 8.29 10.14
CA ASP A 333 -19.19 7.36 9.75
C ASP A 333 -19.32 6.78 8.33
N VAL A 334 -20.33 7.19 7.56
CA VAL A 334 -20.33 7.03 6.09
C VAL A 334 -19.31 8.00 5.49
N SER A 335 -18.51 7.51 4.55
CA SER A 335 -17.61 8.34 3.77
C SER A 335 -17.91 8.24 2.28
N LEU A 336 -17.65 9.32 1.56
CA LEU A 336 -17.73 9.39 0.10
C LEU A 336 -16.41 9.95 -0.41
N CYS A 337 -15.83 9.32 -1.43
CA CYS A 337 -14.57 9.75 -2.02
C CYS A 337 -14.69 9.74 -3.53
N VAL A 338 -14.56 10.90 -4.17
CA VAL A 338 -14.49 10.99 -5.63
C VAL A 338 -13.06 11.30 -6.02
N ARG A 339 -12.49 10.49 -6.90
CA ARG A 339 -11.11 10.63 -7.37
C ARG A 339 -11.05 10.67 -8.89
N GLN A 340 -10.41 11.68 -9.46
CA GLN A 340 -10.08 11.75 -10.87
C GLN A 340 -8.56 11.72 -11.02
N ALA A 341 -8.07 10.82 -11.88
CA ALA A 341 -6.65 10.69 -12.18
C ALA A 341 -6.42 10.79 -13.69
N THR A 342 -5.42 11.58 -14.09
CA THR A 342 -4.93 11.68 -15.46
C THR A 342 -3.48 11.26 -15.47
N TYR A 343 -3.20 10.10 -16.06
CA TYR A 343 -1.85 9.55 -16.17
C TYR A 343 -1.40 9.54 -17.62
N ARG A 344 -0.17 9.97 -17.85
CA ARG A 344 0.49 10.02 -19.15
C ARG A 344 1.87 9.43 -19.00
N SER A 345 2.25 8.58 -19.94
CA SER A 345 3.56 7.91 -19.95
C SER A 345 4.07 7.84 -21.37
N SER A 346 5.35 8.20 -21.57
CA SER A 346 6.08 7.93 -22.80
C SER A 346 6.54 6.47 -22.79
N ASP A 347 6.40 5.78 -23.92
CA ASP A 347 6.90 4.40 -24.10
C ASP A 347 6.39 3.36 -23.08
N GLN A 348 5.29 3.69 -22.38
CA GLN A 348 4.58 2.82 -21.45
C GLN A 348 5.47 2.29 -20.31
N VAL A 349 6.10 3.19 -19.53
CA VAL A 349 6.97 2.84 -18.39
C VAL A 349 6.36 1.75 -17.50
N TYR A 350 5.10 1.91 -17.10
CA TYR A 350 4.32 0.87 -16.39
C TYR A 350 3.05 0.48 -17.13
N SER A 351 2.37 1.48 -17.70
CA SER A 351 1.14 1.25 -18.44
C SER A 351 0.93 2.32 -19.51
N GLY A 352 -0.03 2.08 -20.41
CA GLY A 352 -0.46 3.09 -21.37
C GLY A 352 -1.05 4.34 -20.70
N SER A 353 -0.93 5.48 -21.38
CA SER A 353 -1.62 6.71 -21.01
C SER A 353 -3.13 6.47 -20.84
N GLY A 354 -3.74 7.08 -19.83
CA GLY A 354 -5.18 6.94 -19.61
C GLY A 354 -5.72 7.87 -18.53
N ASP A 355 -7.03 8.04 -18.54
CA ASP A 355 -7.78 8.77 -17.52
C ASP A 355 -8.62 7.78 -16.71
N GLU A 356 -8.71 8.03 -15.41
CA GLU A 356 -9.39 7.17 -14.44
C GLU A 356 -10.31 8.01 -13.55
N LEU A 357 -11.44 7.41 -13.18
CA LEU A 357 -12.41 7.94 -12.23
C LEU A 357 -12.73 6.83 -11.23
N GLY A 358 -12.57 7.14 -9.94
CA GLY A 358 -13.01 6.31 -8.82
C GLY A 358 -14.09 7.02 -8.02
N LEU A 359 -15.03 6.25 -7.49
CA LEU A 359 -16.09 6.65 -6.59
C LEU A 359 -16.15 5.68 -5.41
#